data_AF-K1MLR2-F1
#
_entry.id   AF-K1MLR2-F1
#
_cell.length_a   1.000
_cell.length_b   1.000
_cell.length_c   1.000
_cell.angle_alpha   90.00
_cell.angle_beta   90.00
_cell.angle_gamma   90.00
#
_symmetry.space_group_name_H-M   'P 1'
#
loop_
_entity.id
_entity.type
_entity.pdbx_description
1 polymer ?
#
loop_
_entity_poly.entity_id
_entity_poly.type
_entity_poly.pdbx_seq_one_letter_code
_entity_poly.pdbx_strand_id
1 'polypeptide(L)' 'MFVVLDKDTIVEEIIPHLPKRKRGFKPKSSISEIINCILYKLKTGI' A
#
# COMPACT_ATOMS: atom_id res chain seq x y z
N MET A 1 -7.15 10.24 -15.23
CA MET A 1 -7.71 9.91 -13.90
C MET A 1 -7.26 8.50 -13.55
N PHE A 2 -6.17 8.37 -12.80
CA PHE A 2 -5.69 7.04 -12.43
C PHE A 2 -6.66 6.48 -11.38
N VAL A 3 -7.35 5.40 -11.73
CA VAL A 3 -8.13 4.63 -10.75
C VAL A 3 -7.11 3.93 -9.87
N VAL A 4 -6.85 4.60 -8.77
CA VAL A 4 -6.03 4.19 -7.65
C VAL A 4 -7.00 3.48 -6.69
N LEU A 5 -6.58 2.36 -6.09
CA LEU A 5 -7.45 1.64 -5.16
C LEU A 5 -7.81 2.54 -3.97
N ASP A 6 -9.06 2.47 -3.53
CA ASP A 6 -9.52 3.23 -2.38
C ASP A 6 -8.72 2.83 -1.13
N LYS A 7 -8.46 3.81 -0.25
CA LYS A 7 -7.66 3.56 0.95
C LYS A 7 -8.30 2.50 1.83
N ASP A 8 -9.63 2.49 1.89
CA ASP A 8 -10.38 1.51 2.70
C ASP A 8 -10.20 0.09 2.14
N THR A 9 -10.30 -0.08 0.83
CA THR A 9 -10.03 -1.37 0.16
C THR A 9 -8.61 -1.87 0.42
N ILE A 10 -7.62 -0.98 0.41
CA ILE A 10 -6.23 -1.37 0.72
C ILE A 10 -6.10 -1.85 2.18
N VAL A 11 -6.77 -1.16 3.11
CA VAL A 11 -6.69 -1.47 4.55
C VAL A 11 -7.40 -2.78 4.89
N GLU A 12 -8.54 -3.06 4.26
CA GLU A 12 -9.33 -4.26 4.55
C GLU A 12 -8.82 -5.49 3.79
N GLU A 13 -8.45 -5.35 2.52
CA GLU A 13 -8.14 -6.51 1.67
C GLU A 13 -6.65 -6.78 1.53
N ILE A 14 -5.76 -5.79 1.71
CA ILE A 14 -4.31 -5.99 1.46
C ILE A 14 -3.52 -6.06 2.77
N ILE A 15 -3.72 -5.07 3.66
CA ILE A 15 -2.94 -4.98 4.90
C ILE A 15 -3.00 -6.26 5.75
N PRO A 16 -4.14 -6.97 5.92
CA PRO A 16 -4.21 -8.16 6.76
C PRO A 16 -3.39 -9.35 6.22
N HIS A 17 -3.17 -9.39 4.91
CA HIS A 17 -2.37 -10.43 4.27
C HIS A 17 -0.87 -10.11 4.25
N LEU A 18 -0.48 -8.88 4.59
CA LEU A 18 0.93 -8.51 4.66
C LEU A 18 1.58 -9.04 5.94
N PRO A 19 2.83 -9.53 5.87
CA PRO A 19 3.56 -9.97 7.05
C PRO A 19 3.72 -8.81 8.04
N LYS A 20 3.45 -9.08 9.32
CA LYS A 20 3.64 -8.10 10.40
C LYS A 20 5.10 -7.63 10.41
N ARG A 21 5.29 -6.32 10.47
CA ARG A 21 6.63 -5.71 10.51
C ARG A 21 7.40 -6.23 11.72
N LYS A 22 8.51 -6.93 11.49
CA LYS A 22 9.44 -7.36 12.54
C LYS A 22 10.39 -6.26 12.99
N ARG A 23 10.67 -5.29 12.11
CA ARG A 23 11.55 -4.14 12.38
C ARG A 23 10.64 -3.01 12.86
N GLY A 24 10.68 -2.66 14.15
CA GLY A 24 9.80 -1.68 14.81
C GLY A 24 9.85 -0.23 14.28
N PHE A 25 10.42 -0.01 13.09
CA PHE A 25 10.43 1.28 12.42
C PHE A 25 9.06 1.54 11.79
N LYS A 26 8.38 2.57 12.29
CA LYS A 26 7.19 3.11 11.63
C LYS A 26 7.63 3.93 10.41
N PRO A 27 7.07 3.68 9.22
CA PRO A 27 7.27 4.55 8.07
C PRO A 27 6.70 5.93 8.37
N LYS A 28 7.30 6.96 7.75
CA LYS A 28 6.77 8.33 7.80
C LYS A 28 5.43 8.47 7.07
N SER A 29 5.22 7.65 6.03
CA SER A 29 4.02 7.61 5.21
C SER A 29 3.04 6.54 5.67
N SER A 30 1.76 6.71 5.35
CA SER A 30 0.75 5.69 5.64
C SER A 30 1.04 4.39 4.87
N ILE A 31 0.67 3.24 5.45
CA ILE A 31 0.85 1.93 4.80
C ILE A 31 0.05 1.87 3.50
N SER A 32 -1.16 2.43 3.52
CA SER A 32 -2.03 2.57 2.36
C SER A 32 -1.35 3.29 1.22
N GLU A 33 -0.69 4.44 1.46
CA GLU A 33 0.02 5.19 0.41
C GLU A 33 1.20 4.41 -0.18
N ILE A 34 1.94 3.67 0.67
CA ILE A 34 3.06 2.86 0.21
C ILE A 34 2.57 1.76 -0.74
N ILE A 35 1.53 1.02 -0.33
CA ILE A 35 0.91 -0.02 -1.17
C ILE A 35 0.42 0.57 -2.47
N ASN A 36 -0.19 1.75 -2.41
CA ASN A 36 -0.72 2.43 -3.57
C ASN A 36 0.36 2.87 -4.56
N CYS A 37 1.48 3.39 -4.06
CA CYS A 37 2.66 3.68 -4.88
C CYS A 37 3.22 2.42 -5.55
N ILE A 38 3.25 1.29 -4.84
CA ILE A 38 3.69 0.00 -5.41
C ILE A 38 2.74 -0.42 -6.55
N LEU A 39 1.42 -0.39 -6.32
CA LEU A 39 0.42 -0.72 -7.33
C LEU A 39 0.50 0.21 -8.55
N TYR A 40 0.71 1.50 -8.32
CA TYR A 40 0.91 2.48 -9.38
C TYR A 40 2.14 2.14 -10.23
N LYS A 41 3.28 1.83 -9.60
CA LYS A 41 4.51 1.40 -10.30
C LYS A 41 4.29 0.12 -11.10
N LEU A 42 3.64 -0.88 -10.53
CA LEU A 42 3.32 -2.14 -11.23
C LEU A 42 2.41 -1.92 -12.44
N LYS A 43 1.43 -1.01 -12.33
CA LYS A 43 0.51 -0.68 -13.43
C LYS A 43 1.19 0.12 -14.54
N THR A 44 2.10 1.02 -14.19
CA THR A 44 2.72 1.96 -15.14
C THR A 44 4.05 1.49 -15.70
N GLY A 45 4.68 0.48 -15.08
CA GLY A 45 5.96 -0.05 -15.53
C GLY A 45 7.16 0.89 -15.28
N ILE A 46 7.02 1.86 -14.37
CA ILE A 46 8.09 2.82 -13.97
C ILE A 46 8.93 2.30 -12.81
#